data_AF-A0A0J1G315-F1
#
_entry.id   AF-A0A0J1G315-F1
#
_cell.length_a   1.000
_cell.length_b   1.000
_cell.length_c   1.000
_cell.angle_alpha   90.00
_cell.angle_beta   90.00
_cell.angle_gamma   90.00
#
_symmetry.space_group_name_H-M   'P 1'
#
loop_
_entity.id
_entity.type
_entity.pdbx_description
1 polymer ?
#
loop_
_entity_poly.entity_id
_entity_poly.type
_entity_poly.pdbx_seq_one_letter_code
_entity_poly.pdbx_strand_id
1 'polypeptide(L)'
;MIKITFMGAGSTIFARNVLGDCMCTPALCESEIALYDIDRQRLEDSEIILQAINKNVNEGRATIKTYLGVENRKDALRNANFVVNAIQVGGYDPCTITDFEIPKKYGLRQTIADTLGIGGIMRALRTIPVMADFARDMEEVCPDTLFMNYTNPMAMLTGYMQRYTKIKTVGLCHSVQKCSEDLMKALGMEDKLDDRRELIAGINHMGWLLELRDKDGNDLYPEIRERAAKKNAEEKHNDMVRYEYIKTLGYYCTESSEHNSEYNSFFIKSKYPEMIEEYNIPLDEYPRRCIKQIAEWESEKASILKDGKITHERSLEYASYIMEAVVTNKPYKIGGNVLNTGLIDNLPADACVEVPCLVDGSGVTPCHVGRLPVQLAAMNMTNINPQLLTIEAAVTKDRSHIYQAAMMDPHTGAELNITDIKKMCDELIEAHGDYMKDFQ
;
A
#
# COMPACT_ATOMS: atom_id res chain seq x y z
N MET A 1 -22.75 20.15 0.31
CA MET A 1 -22.82 18.68 0.26
C MET A 1 -21.41 18.18 0.04
N ILE A 2 -20.95 17.21 0.83
CA ILE A 2 -19.61 16.64 0.70
C ILE A 2 -19.57 15.80 -0.59
N LYS A 3 -18.51 15.92 -1.38
CA LYS A 3 -18.24 15.05 -2.53
C LYS A 3 -17.00 14.20 -2.29
N ILE A 4 -17.16 12.88 -2.42
CA ILE A 4 -16.11 11.88 -2.30
C ILE A 4 -15.93 11.25 -3.69
N THR A 5 -14.75 11.43 -4.29
CA THR A 5 -14.41 10.79 -5.56
C THR A 5 -13.52 9.57 -5.31
N PHE A 6 -13.85 8.45 -5.93
CA PHE A 6 -13.11 7.20 -5.81
C PHE A 6 -12.50 6.82 -7.16
N MET A 7 -11.18 6.86 -7.24
CA MET A 7 -10.39 6.57 -8.43
C MET A 7 -9.99 5.08 -8.44
N GLY A 8 -10.36 4.36 -9.49
CA GLY A 8 -10.21 2.90 -9.54
C GLY A 8 -11.38 2.18 -8.86
N ALA A 9 -12.60 2.69 -9.06
CA ALA A 9 -13.80 2.17 -8.43
C ALA A 9 -14.08 0.70 -8.77
N GLY A 10 -13.53 0.18 -9.86
CA GLY A 10 -13.59 -1.23 -10.23
C GLY A 10 -12.89 -2.19 -9.27
N SER A 11 -12.13 -1.68 -8.29
CA SER A 11 -11.70 -2.44 -7.12
C SER A 11 -12.89 -2.65 -6.17
N THR A 12 -13.87 -3.44 -6.60
CA THR A 12 -15.21 -3.50 -6.03
C THR A 12 -15.24 -3.78 -4.53
N ILE A 13 -14.41 -4.70 -4.04
CA ILE A 13 -14.32 -5.01 -2.59
C ILE A 13 -13.81 -3.79 -1.81
N PHE A 14 -12.79 -3.13 -2.34
CA PHE A 14 -12.17 -1.98 -1.68
C PHE A 14 -13.07 -0.75 -1.72
N ALA A 15 -13.68 -0.46 -2.88
CA ALA A 15 -14.69 0.59 -3.03
C ALA A 15 -15.89 0.35 -2.10
N ARG A 16 -16.37 -0.90 -2.02
CA ARG A 16 -17.43 -1.31 -1.09
C ARG A 16 -17.06 -1.00 0.35
N ASN A 17 -15.86 -1.39 0.80
CA ASN A 17 -15.46 -1.18 2.19
C ASN A 17 -15.37 0.32 2.53
N VAL A 18 -14.60 1.10 1.76
CA VAL A 18 -14.38 2.52 2.05
C VAL A 18 -15.67 3.34 1.94
N LEU A 19 -16.44 3.17 0.86
CA LEU A 19 -17.63 3.98 0.62
C LEU A 19 -18.84 3.50 1.43
N GLY A 20 -18.93 2.20 1.69
CA GLY A 20 -19.87 1.65 2.67
C GLY A 20 -19.61 2.21 4.07
N ASP A 21 -18.35 2.34 4.49
CA ASP A 21 -18.00 2.96 5.77
C ASP A 21 -18.45 4.42 5.83
N CYS A 22 -18.31 5.16 4.73
CA CYS A 22 -18.79 6.54 4.63
C CYS A 22 -20.31 6.61 4.77
N MET A 23 -21.05 5.68 4.15
CA MET A 23 -22.51 5.58 4.29
C MET A 23 -22.96 5.23 5.71
N CYS A 24 -22.16 4.46 6.46
CA CYS A 24 -22.39 4.18 7.88
C CYS A 24 -22.00 5.33 8.82
N THR A 25 -21.39 6.40 8.30
CA THR A 25 -20.84 7.50 9.11
C THR A 25 -21.77 8.72 9.07
N PRO A 26 -22.35 9.16 10.20
CA PRO A 26 -23.34 10.25 10.21
C PRO A 26 -22.87 11.54 9.52
N ALA A 27 -21.59 11.90 9.64
CA ALA A 27 -21.04 13.10 9.02
C ALA A 27 -20.86 13.00 7.49
N LEU A 28 -20.90 11.80 6.93
CA LEU A 28 -20.60 11.51 5.52
C LEU A 28 -21.77 10.86 4.76
N CYS A 29 -22.80 10.41 5.47
CA CYS A 29 -23.88 9.59 4.94
C CYS A 29 -24.72 10.25 3.83
N GLU A 30 -24.70 11.57 3.71
CA GLU A 30 -25.39 12.35 2.67
C GLU A 30 -24.47 12.79 1.52
N SER A 31 -23.28 12.20 1.39
CA SER A 31 -22.29 12.62 0.39
C SER A 31 -22.73 12.31 -1.05
N GLU A 32 -22.26 13.13 -1.99
CA GLU A 32 -22.13 12.72 -3.39
C GLU A 32 -20.90 11.80 -3.52
N ILE A 33 -21.11 10.60 -4.04
CA ILE A 33 -20.08 9.60 -4.30
C ILE A 33 -19.87 9.51 -5.82
N ALA A 34 -18.70 9.91 -6.28
CA ALA A 34 -18.30 9.83 -7.68
C ALA A 34 -17.38 8.63 -7.90
N LEU A 35 -17.87 7.61 -8.59
CA LEU A 35 -17.12 6.42 -8.94
C LEU A 35 -16.45 6.62 -10.30
N TYR A 36 -15.12 6.57 -10.33
CA TYR A 36 -14.34 6.69 -11.56
C TYR A 36 -13.57 5.40 -11.86
N ASP A 37 -13.72 4.89 -13.08
CA ASP A 37 -12.89 3.81 -13.60
C ASP A 37 -12.76 3.89 -15.14
N ILE A 38 -11.82 3.13 -15.70
CA ILE A 38 -11.66 2.94 -17.14
C ILE A 38 -12.33 1.64 -17.62
N ASP A 39 -12.60 0.70 -16.70
CA ASP A 39 -13.29 -0.56 -16.98
C ASP A 39 -14.79 -0.41 -16.71
N ARG A 40 -15.60 -0.52 -17.77
CA ARG A 40 -17.05 -0.41 -17.70
C ARG A 40 -17.68 -1.47 -16.80
N GLN A 41 -17.31 -2.72 -16.98
CA GLN A 41 -17.96 -3.83 -16.27
C GLN A 41 -17.69 -3.74 -14.77
N ARG A 42 -16.45 -3.46 -14.38
CA ARG A 42 -16.08 -3.33 -12.97
C ARG A 42 -16.71 -2.10 -12.31
N LEU A 43 -16.86 -1.01 -13.06
CA LEU A 43 -17.55 0.20 -12.60
C LEU A 43 -19.04 -0.07 -12.37
N GLU A 44 -19.72 -0.74 -13.30
CA GLU A 44 -21.13 -1.15 -13.18
C GLU A 44 -21.34 -2.08 -11.98
N ASP A 45 -20.45 -3.05 -11.78
CA ASP A 45 -20.50 -3.96 -10.63
C ASP A 45 -20.43 -3.23 -9.29
N SER A 46 -19.54 -2.23 -9.21
CA SER A 46 -19.36 -1.41 -8.02
C SER A 46 -20.54 -0.48 -7.77
N GLU A 47 -21.11 0.11 -8.83
CA GLU A 47 -22.34 0.90 -8.73
C GLU A 47 -23.49 0.06 -8.18
N ILE A 48 -23.72 -1.15 -8.70
CA ILE A 48 -24.82 -2.02 -8.22
C ILE A 48 -24.66 -2.32 -6.73
N ILE A 49 -23.46 -2.72 -6.30
CA ILE A 49 -23.19 -3.08 -4.90
C ILE A 49 -23.36 -1.86 -3.98
N LEU A 50 -22.83 -0.69 -4.37
CA LEU A 50 -22.91 0.52 -3.56
C LEU A 50 -24.32 1.10 -3.51
N GLN A 51 -25.09 1.02 -4.60
CA GLN A 51 -26.51 1.39 -4.59
C GLN A 51 -27.32 0.51 -3.64
N ALA A 52 -27.01 -0.80 -3.59
CA ALA A 52 -27.65 -1.70 -2.64
C ALA A 52 -27.31 -1.38 -1.19
N ILE A 53 -26.03 -1.10 -0.86
CA ILE A 53 -25.63 -0.64 0.48
C ILE A 53 -26.33 0.67 0.84
N ASN A 54 -26.32 1.64 -0.09
CA ASN A 54 -26.93 2.93 0.14
C ASN A 54 -28.43 2.79 0.46
N LYS A 55 -29.15 1.93 -0.26
CA LYS A 55 -30.56 1.65 -0.01
C LYS A 55 -30.79 0.92 1.32
N ASN A 56 -30.05 -0.16 1.58
CA ASN A 56 -30.33 -1.09 2.66
C ASN A 56 -29.81 -0.63 4.03
N VAL A 57 -28.71 0.12 4.04
CA VAL A 57 -28.01 0.54 5.28
C VAL A 57 -28.12 2.04 5.50
N ASN A 58 -28.16 2.83 4.42
CA ASN A 58 -28.07 4.29 4.49
C ASN A 58 -29.38 5.01 4.12
N GLU A 59 -30.48 4.27 3.96
CA GLU A 59 -31.81 4.82 3.64
C GLU A 59 -31.84 5.67 2.35
N GLY A 60 -30.91 5.42 1.42
CA GLY A 60 -30.80 6.13 0.15
C GLY A 60 -30.29 7.57 0.26
N ARG A 61 -29.65 7.95 1.37
CA ARG A 61 -29.22 9.34 1.63
C ARG A 61 -28.04 9.81 0.77
N ALA A 62 -27.16 8.91 0.33
CA ALA A 62 -26.04 9.28 -0.53
C ALA A 62 -26.48 9.35 -2.00
N THR A 63 -25.82 10.21 -2.78
CA THR A 63 -26.00 10.26 -4.24
C THR A 63 -24.82 9.60 -4.92
N ILE A 64 -25.02 8.51 -5.67
CA ILE A 64 -23.94 7.80 -6.37
C ILE A 64 -23.99 8.15 -7.86
N LYS A 65 -22.83 8.48 -8.45
CA LYS A 65 -22.65 8.77 -9.88
C LYS A 65 -21.43 8.04 -10.42
N THR A 66 -21.51 7.54 -11.65
CA THR A 66 -20.40 6.86 -12.34
C THR A 66 -19.79 7.72 -13.44
N TYR A 67 -18.48 7.58 -13.63
CA TYR A 67 -17.68 8.30 -14.63
C TYR A 67 -16.73 7.30 -15.28
N LEU A 68 -17.00 6.96 -16.54
CA LEU A 68 -16.24 5.97 -17.30
C LEU A 68 -15.23 6.65 -18.22
N GLY A 69 -13.97 6.19 -18.21
CA GLY A 69 -12.97 6.60 -19.21
C GLY A 69 -12.28 7.93 -18.89
N VAL A 70 -11.05 8.08 -19.39
CA VAL A 70 -10.15 9.21 -19.10
C VAL A 70 -10.81 10.57 -19.39
N GLU A 71 -11.63 10.65 -20.43
CA GLU A 71 -12.37 11.83 -20.84
C GLU A 71 -13.32 12.37 -19.76
N ASN A 72 -13.85 11.51 -18.89
CA ASN A 72 -14.79 11.88 -17.82
C ASN A 72 -14.12 12.06 -16.45
N ARG A 73 -12.81 11.81 -16.36
CA ARG A 73 -12.05 11.86 -15.09
C ARG A 73 -12.14 13.21 -14.40
N LYS A 74 -11.96 14.28 -15.18
CA LYS A 74 -11.98 15.65 -14.66
C LYS A 74 -13.34 16.03 -14.09
N ASP A 75 -14.43 15.54 -14.68
CA ASP A 75 -15.78 15.78 -14.16
C ASP A 75 -16.06 14.94 -12.91
N ALA A 76 -15.51 13.73 -12.81
CA ALA A 76 -15.55 12.93 -11.58
C ALA A 76 -14.89 13.68 -10.42
N LEU A 77 -13.74 14.32 -10.67
CA LEU A 77 -12.94 15.06 -9.67
C LEU A 77 -13.51 16.44 -9.31
N ARG A 78 -14.31 17.04 -10.18
CA ARG A 78 -14.79 18.43 -10.04
C ARG A 78 -15.46 18.66 -8.70
N ASN A 79 -14.95 19.65 -7.94
CA ASN A 79 -15.40 20.04 -6.60
C ASN A 79 -15.34 18.93 -5.54
N ALA A 80 -14.51 17.89 -5.71
CA ALA A 80 -14.33 16.85 -4.71
C ALA A 80 -13.72 17.42 -3.41
N ASN A 81 -14.32 17.09 -2.26
CA ASN A 81 -13.74 17.39 -0.95
C ASN A 81 -12.65 16.36 -0.58
N PHE A 82 -12.88 15.12 -0.98
CA PHE A 82 -11.98 14.00 -0.73
C PHE A 82 -11.82 13.17 -2.00
N VAL A 83 -10.60 12.69 -2.25
CA VAL A 83 -10.31 11.76 -3.34
C VAL A 83 -9.61 10.54 -2.77
N VAL A 84 -10.15 9.35 -3.01
CA VAL A 84 -9.52 8.07 -2.66
C VAL A 84 -8.99 7.45 -3.94
N ASN A 85 -7.74 6.97 -3.92
CA ASN A 85 -7.11 6.33 -5.07
C ASN A 85 -6.74 4.87 -4.76
N ALA A 86 -7.25 3.95 -5.59
CA ALA A 86 -7.00 2.51 -5.48
C ALA A 86 -6.87 1.85 -6.87
N ILE A 87 -6.16 2.48 -7.79
CA ILE A 87 -5.91 1.95 -9.13
C ILE A 87 -4.83 0.85 -9.13
N GLN A 88 -4.85 0.01 -10.16
CA GLN A 88 -3.75 -0.88 -10.53
C GLN A 88 -3.49 -0.74 -12.04
N VAL A 89 -2.44 0.01 -12.41
CA VAL A 89 -2.12 0.25 -13.82
C VAL A 89 -1.56 -1.02 -14.45
N GLY A 90 -2.19 -1.47 -15.53
CA GLY A 90 -1.77 -2.63 -16.31
C GLY A 90 -2.29 -3.99 -15.82
N GLY A 91 -2.98 -4.03 -14.69
CA GLY A 91 -3.67 -5.22 -14.18
C GLY A 91 -2.76 -6.44 -13.96
N TYR A 92 -3.39 -7.61 -13.85
CA TYR A 92 -2.68 -8.90 -13.74
C TYR A 92 -2.02 -9.29 -15.07
N ASP A 93 -2.83 -9.36 -16.13
CA ASP A 93 -2.40 -9.63 -17.50
C ASP A 93 -2.54 -8.33 -18.30
N PRO A 94 -1.44 -7.74 -18.82
CA PRO A 94 -0.11 -8.33 -18.95
C PRO A 94 0.89 -7.97 -17.85
N CYS A 95 0.66 -6.92 -17.06
CA CYS A 95 1.75 -6.28 -16.33
C CYS A 95 2.29 -7.09 -15.15
N THR A 96 1.43 -7.63 -14.27
CA THR A 96 1.91 -8.47 -13.17
C THR A 96 2.61 -9.73 -13.70
N ILE A 97 2.10 -10.35 -14.76
CA ILE A 97 2.77 -11.51 -15.39
C ILE A 97 4.17 -11.10 -15.86
N THR A 98 4.27 -9.96 -16.54
CA THR A 98 5.54 -9.42 -17.06
C THR A 98 6.54 -9.14 -15.93
N ASP A 99 6.08 -8.54 -14.83
CA ASP A 99 6.89 -8.22 -13.63
C ASP A 99 7.43 -9.48 -12.92
N PHE A 100 6.86 -10.66 -13.17
CA PHE A 100 7.34 -11.94 -12.63
C PHE A 100 8.15 -12.75 -13.65
N GLU A 101 7.63 -12.92 -14.87
CA GLU A 101 8.18 -13.84 -15.85
C GLU A 101 9.50 -13.34 -16.43
N ILE A 102 9.68 -12.02 -16.62
CA ILE A 102 10.95 -11.49 -17.13
C ILE A 102 12.06 -11.63 -16.09
N PRO A 103 11.96 -11.13 -14.84
CA PRO A 103 13.00 -11.31 -13.84
C PRO A 103 13.39 -12.79 -13.61
N LYS A 104 12.39 -13.70 -13.70
CA LYS A 104 12.61 -15.14 -13.58
C LYS A 104 13.55 -15.70 -14.66
N LYS A 105 13.54 -15.17 -15.90
CA LYS A 105 14.50 -15.55 -16.96
C LYS A 105 15.95 -15.25 -16.59
N TYR A 106 16.16 -14.23 -15.75
CA TYR A 106 17.48 -13.83 -15.25
C TYR A 106 17.85 -14.52 -13.93
N GLY A 107 16.99 -15.39 -13.40
CA GLY A 107 17.20 -16.08 -12.12
C GLY A 107 16.73 -15.31 -10.89
N LEU A 108 16.11 -14.14 -11.07
CA LEU A 108 15.58 -13.32 -9.98
C LEU A 108 14.13 -13.74 -9.68
N ARG A 109 13.93 -14.46 -8.57
CA ARG A 109 12.61 -15.00 -8.17
C ARG A 109 11.96 -14.06 -7.15
N GLN A 110 10.64 -13.86 -7.23
CA GLN A 110 9.90 -12.93 -6.38
C GLN A 110 8.71 -13.63 -5.71
N THR A 111 8.16 -13.04 -4.66
CA THR A 111 6.94 -13.49 -3.98
C THR A 111 5.75 -12.60 -4.38
N ILE A 112 5.89 -11.28 -4.29
CA ILE A 112 4.78 -10.33 -4.44
C ILE A 112 5.03 -9.29 -5.54
N ALA A 113 6.21 -8.69 -5.59
CA ALA A 113 6.65 -7.76 -6.64
C ALA A 113 5.75 -6.51 -6.83
N ASP A 114 5.06 -6.05 -5.78
CA ASP A 114 4.09 -4.94 -5.88
C ASP A 114 4.55 -3.61 -5.28
N THR A 115 5.60 -3.62 -4.45
CA THR A 115 5.96 -2.46 -3.61
C THR A 115 7.44 -2.10 -3.72
N LEU A 116 8.35 -2.99 -3.32
CA LEU A 116 9.80 -2.83 -3.48
C LEU A 116 10.31 -3.88 -4.48
N GLY A 117 11.63 -3.97 -4.69
CA GLY A 117 12.17 -4.87 -5.72
C GLY A 117 12.00 -4.34 -7.14
N ILE A 118 12.48 -5.10 -8.11
CA ILE A 118 12.37 -4.76 -9.53
C ILE A 118 10.90 -4.61 -9.99
N GLY A 119 9.99 -5.45 -9.49
CA GLY A 119 8.56 -5.32 -9.79
C GLY A 119 7.97 -4.01 -9.25
N GLY A 120 8.33 -3.63 -8.01
CA GLY A 120 7.95 -2.34 -7.44
C GLY A 120 8.46 -1.16 -8.26
N ILE A 121 9.72 -1.19 -8.72
CA ILE A 121 10.31 -0.16 -9.58
C ILE A 121 9.50 -0.01 -10.87
N MET A 122 9.27 -1.11 -11.60
CA MET A 122 8.53 -1.06 -12.87
C MET A 122 7.08 -0.62 -12.66
N ARG A 123 6.43 -1.11 -11.61
CA ARG A 123 5.05 -0.73 -11.26
C ARG A 123 4.94 0.76 -10.94
N ALA A 124 5.90 1.35 -10.23
CA ALA A 124 5.94 2.79 -9.97
C ALA A 124 6.00 3.57 -11.30
N LEU A 125 6.92 3.20 -12.20
CA LEU A 125 7.16 3.92 -13.44
C LEU A 125 5.96 3.90 -14.40
N ARG A 126 5.17 2.82 -14.39
CA ARG A 126 3.89 2.76 -15.11
C ARG A 126 2.79 3.60 -14.47
N THR A 127 2.83 3.75 -13.15
CA THR A 127 1.73 4.34 -12.36
C THR A 127 1.90 5.85 -12.12
N ILE A 128 3.12 6.33 -11.94
CA ILE A 128 3.41 7.76 -11.71
C ILE A 128 2.82 8.65 -12.80
N PRO A 129 2.93 8.36 -14.11
CA PRO A 129 2.31 9.19 -15.15
C PRO A 129 0.78 9.32 -14.98
N VAL A 130 0.09 8.25 -14.59
CA VAL A 130 -1.36 8.27 -14.35
C VAL A 130 -1.70 9.14 -13.14
N MET A 131 -0.92 9.05 -12.06
CA MET A 131 -1.14 9.89 -10.89
C MET A 131 -0.78 11.36 -11.14
N ALA A 132 0.23 11.63 -11.97
CA ALA A 132 0.55 12.97 -12.43
C ALA A 132 -0.61 13.58 -13.22
N ASP A 133 -1.31 12.78 -14.04
CA ASP A 133 -2.52 13.21 -14.74
C ASP A 133 -3.66 13.52 -13.76
N PHE A 134 -3.84 12.69 -12.73
CA PHE A 134 -4.82 12.96 -11.67
C PHE A 134 -4.52 14.27 -10.97
N ALA A 135 -3.26 14.49 -10.58
CA ALA A 135 -2.83 15.71 -9.93
C ALA A 135 -3.13 16.95 -10.77
N ARG A 136 -2.82 16.92 -12.08
CA ARG A 136 -3.12 18.05 -12.99
C ARG A 136 -4.61 18.36 -13.06
N ASP A 137 -5.47 17.34 -13.19
CA ASP A 137 -6.91 17.56 -13.18
C ASP A 137 -7.38 18.12 -11.83
N MET A 138 -6.90 17.56 -10.72
CA MET A 138 -7.25 17.97 -9.36
C MET A 138 -6.83 19.41 -9.05
N GLU A 139 -5.63 19.81 -9.46
CA GLU A 139 -5.14 21.18 -9.27
C GLU A 139 -6.03 22.22 -9.97
N GLU A 140 -6.70 21.83 -11.05
CA GLU A 140 -7.63 22.70 -11.78
C GLU A 140 -9.04 22.72 -11.19
N VAL A 141 -9.57 21.57 -10.72
CA VAL A 141 -11.01 21.44 -10.40
C VAL A 141 -11.33 21.14 -8.94
N CYS A 142 -10.35 20.79 -8.12
CA CYS A 142 -10.50 20.54 -6.68
C CYS A 142 -9.16 20.70 -5.92
N PRO A 143 -8.45 21.85 -6.02
CA PRO A 143 -7.09 22.01 -5.50
C PRO A 143 -6.95 21.86 -3.98
N ASP A 144 -8.02 22.10 -3.22
CA ASP A 144 -8.02 22.00 -1.75
C ASP A 144 -8.33 20.59 -1.22
N THR A 145 -8.57 19.63 -2.13
CA THR A 145 -8.97 18.27 -1.78
C THR A 145 -7.87 17.51 -1.03
N LEU A 146 -8.27 16.59 -0.14
CA LEU A 146 -7.36 15.62 0.45
C LEU A 146 -7.35 14.35 -0.40
N PHE A 147 -6.18 14.02 -0.94
CA PHE A 147 -5.92 12.80 -1.70
C PHE A 147 -5.41 11.70 -0.78
N MET A 148 -6.14 10.59 -0.71
CA MET A 148 -5.83 9.41 0.08
C MET A 148 -5.44 8.27 -0.86
N ASN A 149 -4.14 7.95 -0.89
CA ASN A 149 -3.60 6.93 -1.77
C ASN A 149 -3.58 5.56 -1.07
N TYR A 150 -4.18 4.55 -1.70
CA TYR A 150 -4.04 3.12 -1.36
C TYR A 150 -3.27 2.34 -2.43
N THR A 151 -2.92 2.97 -3.56
CA THR A 151 -2.20 2.30 -4.65
C THR A 151 -0.74 2.08 -4.27
N ASN A 152 -0.30 0.83 -4.48
CA ASN A 152 1.11 0.44 -4.44
C ASN A 152 1.82 0.69 -5.79
N PRO A 153 3.11 1.03 -5.77
CA PRO A 153 4.02 1.08 -4.61
C PRO A 153 3.91 2.37 -3.78
N MET A 154 3.40 2.27 -2.55
CA MET A 154 2.92 3.40 -1.75
C MET A 154 3.94 4.53 -1.58
N ALA A 155 5.16 4.21 -1.16
CA ALA A 155 6.18 5.21 -0.85
C ALA A 155 6.65 5.97 -2.11
N MET A 156 6.79 5.29 -3.25
CA MET A 156 7.19 5.94 -4.51
C MET A 156 6.09 6.85 -5.04
N LEU A 157 4.85 6.35 -5.05
CA LEU A 157 3.69 7.07 -5.58
C LEU A 157 3.31 8.27 -4.71
N THR A 158 3.20 8.05 -3.41
CA THR A 158 2.88 9.12 -2.44
C THR A 158 4.05 10.11 -2.32
N GLY A 159 5.30 9.63 -2.40
CA GLY A 159 6.48 10.48 -2.43
C GLY A 159 6.52 11.38 -3.67
N TYR A 160 6.18 10.84 -4.85
CA TYR A 160 6.05 11.64 -6.07
C TYR A 160 4.98 12.73 -5.91
N MET A 161 3.77 12.36 -5.48
CA MET A 161 2.67 13.31 -5.31
C MET A 161 3.03 14.46 -4.36
N GLN A 162 3.67 14.17 -3.23
CA GLN A 162 4.04 15.17 -2.23
C GLN A 162 5.21 16.07 -2.65
N ARG A 163 6.11 15.60 -3.52
CA ARG A 163 7.29 16.37 -3.96
C ARG A 163 7.03 17.20 -5.21
N TYR A 164 6.19 16.70 -6.12
CA TYR A 164 6.07 17.23 -7.48
C TYR A 164 4.67 17.76 -7.83
N THR A 165 3.73 17.76 -6.89
CA THR A 165 2.37 18.29 -7.09
C THR A 165 1.96 19.19 -5.92
N LYS A 166 0.89 19.96 -6.09
CA LYS A 166 0.33 20.82 -5.03
C LYS A 166 -0.78 20.15 -4.22
N ILE A 167 -1.14 18.91 -4.56
CA ILE A 167 -2.26 18.19 -3.95
C ILE A 167 -1.86 17.66 -2.57
N LYS A 168 -2.66 18.02 -1.56
CA LYS A 168 -2.52 17.47 -0.20
C LYS A 168 -2.73 15.97 -0.24
N THR A 169 -1.68 15.22 0.06
CA THR A 169 -1.64 13.77 -0.14
C THR A 169 -1.20 13.05 1.12
N VAL A 170 -1.90 11.96 1.47
CA VAL A 170 -1.48 10.97 2.46
C VAL A 170 -1.60 9.58 1.86
N GLY A 171 -0.59 8.73 2.08
CA GLY A 171 -0.66 7.32 1.70
C GLY A 171 -1.10 6.43 2.86
N LEU A 172 -1.92 5.42 2.58
CA LEU A 172 -2.60 4.59 3.57
C LEU A 172 -2.39 3.10 3.28
N CYS A 173 -2.01 2.35 4.30
CA CYS A 173 -1.76 0.91 4.21
C CYS A 173 -2.37 0.21 5.43
N HIS A 174 -2.90 -1.00 5.22
CA HIS A 174 -3.53 -1.80 6.27
C HIS A 174 -2.54 -2.47 7.20
N SER A 175 -1.31 -2.69 6.76
CA SER A 175 -0.34 -3.52 7.47
C SER A 175 0.07 -2.89 8.80
N VAL A 176 0.20 -1.56 8.86
CA VAL A 176 0.43 -0.84 10.13
C VAL A 176 -0.75 -0.92 11.08
N GLN A 177 -1.98 -0.94 10.55
CA GLN A 177 -3.20 -0.91 11.36
C GLN A 177 -3.39 -2.20 12.17
N LYS A 178 -3.03 -3.35 11.58
CA LYS A 178 -3.22 -4.68 12.19
C LYS A 178 -1.94 -5.25 12.80
N CYS A 179 -0.78 -4.60 12.59
CA CYS A 179 0.55 -5.09 12.91
C CYS A 179 0.67 -5.73 14.31
N SER A 180 0.37 -4.97 15.36
CA SER A 180 0.51 -5.46 16.74
C SER A 180 -0.56 -6.46 17.12
N GLU A 181 -1.79 -6.31 16.63
CA GLU A 181 -2.90 -7.20 16.92
C GLU A 181 -2.61 -8.60 16.37
N ASP A 182 -2.20 -8.68 15.11
CA ASP A 182 -1.88 -9.93 14.44
C ASP A 182 -0.67 -10.61 15.08
N LEU A 183 0.37 -9.86 15.44
CA LEU A 183 1.53 -10.39 16.16
C LEU A 183 1.13 -11.00 17.50
N MET A 184 0.36 -10.26 18.31
CA MET A 184 -0.02 -10.70 19.65
C MET A 184 -0.92 -11.93 19.61
N LYS A 185 -1.90 -11.98 18.69
CA LYS A 185 -2.70 -13.19 18.44
C LYS A 185 -1.84 -14.36 18.00
N ALA A 186 -0.93 -14.15 17.06
CA ALA A 186 -0.04 -15.21 16.57
C ALA A 186 0.89 -15.77 17.66
N LEU A 187 1.17 -15.01 18.71
CA LEU A 187 1.95 -15.42 19.87
C LEU A 187 1.11 -15.85 21.08
N GLY A 188 -0.22 -15.87 21.00
CA GLY A 188 -1.10 -16.25 22.12
C GLY A 188 -1.09 -15.24 23.27
N MET A 189 -1.02 -13.94 22.94
CA MET A 189 -0.97 -12.80 23.87
C MET A 189 -2.25 -11.94 23.77
N GLU A 190 -3.39 -12.56 23.44
CA GLU A 190 -4.67 -11.87 23.26
C GLU A 190 -5.17 -11.18 24.52
N ASP A 191 -4.76 -11.66 25.69
CA ASP A 191 -5.06 -11.08 27.01
C ASP A 191 -4.48 -9.66 27.20
N LYS A 192 -3.57 -9.23 26.32
CA LYS A 192 -2.86 -7.95 26.39
C LYS A 192 -3.23 -6.98 25.25
N LEU A 193 -4.21 -7.32 24.43
CA LEU A 193 -4.59 -6.50 23.26
C LEU A 193 -5.24 -5.17 23.63
N ASP A 194 -6.07 -5.18 24.68
CA ASP A 194 -6.87 -4.04 25.09
C ASP A 194 -6.00 -2.94 25.72
N ASP A 195 -6.28 -1.68 25.36
CA ASP A 195 -5.59 -0.47 25.84
C ASP A 195 -4.05 -0.47 25.68
N ARG A 196 -3.53 -1.33 24.79
CA ARG A 196 -2.11 -1.38 24.45
C ARG A 196 -1.66 -0.09 23.78
N ARG A 197 -0.39 0.26 23.96
CA ARG A 197 0.23 1.41 23.32
C ARG A 197 1.34 0.96 22.40
N GLU A 198 1.35 1.51 21.20
CA GLU A 198 2.32 1.17 20.17
C GLU A 198 2.89 2.41 19.49
N LEU A 199 4.13 2.26 19.06
CA LEU A 199 4.82 3.19 18.18
C LEU A 199 5.36 2.39 17.00
N ILE A 200 4.89 2.72 15.80
CA ILE A 200 5.36 2.15 14.54
C ILE A 200 5.94 3.27 13.69
N ALA A 201 7.13 3.06 13.12
CA ALA A 201 7.70 3.98 12.16
C ALA A 201 8.70 3.31 11.21
N GLY A 202 8.83 3.88 10.01
CA GLY A 202 9.77 3.42 8.98
C GLY A 202 9.35 3.93 7.61
N ILE A 203 9.22 3.04 6.63
CA ILE A 203 8.62 3.31 5.32
C ILE A 203 7.51 2.28 5.06
N ASN A 204 6.64 2.55 4.09
CA ASN A 204 5.60 1.58 3.75
C ASN A 204 6.17 0.18 3.45
N HIS A 205 5.48 -0.83 4.00
CA HIS A 205 5.86 -2.25 3.99
C HIS A 205 7.21 -2.60 4.64
N MET A 206 7.91 -1.63 5.23
CA MET A 206 9.09 -1.83 6.07
C MET A 206 9.05 -0.86 7.26
N GLY A 207 7.91 -0.81 7.93
CA GLY A 207 7.72 -0.11 9.19
C GLY A 207 8.13 -1.01 10.35
N TRP A 208 8.68 -0.44 11.42
CA TRP A 208 9.12 -1.20 12.59
C TRP A 208 8.22 -0.90 13.78
N LEU A 209 7.74 -1.93 14.46
CA LEU A 209 7.05 -1.78 15.74
C LEU A 209 8.07 -1.41 16.82
N LEU A 210 8.38 -0.13 17.00
CA LEU A 210 9.46 0.33 17.89
C LEU A 210 9.13 0.18 19.37
N GLU A 211 7.87 0.37 19.73
CA GLU A 211 7.38 0.19 21.09
C GLU A 211 6.07 -0.59 21.08
N LEU A 212 5.93 -1.49 22.05
CA LEU A 212 4.66 -2.14 22.35
C LEU A 212 4.56 -2.34 23.86
N ARG A 213 3.56 -1.69 24.46
CA ARG A 213 3.30 -1.71 25.91
C ARG A 213 1.88 -2.15 26.19
N ASP A 214 1.69 -2.90 27.27
CA ASP A 214 0.34 -3.21 27.78
C ASP A 214 -0.32 -1.97 28.41
N LYS A 215 -1.56 -2.14 28.86
CA LYS A 215 -2.35 -1.11 29.56
C LYS A 215 -1.69 -0.55 30.82
N ASP A 216 -0.84 -1.35 31.48
CA ASP A 216 -0.15 -1.00 32.73
C ASP A 216 1.22 -0.34 32.45
N GLY A 217 1.62 -0.28 31.17
CA GLY A 217 2.85 0.37 30.69
C GLY A 217 4.07 -0.56 30.60
N ASN A 218 3.91 -1.87 30.83
CA ASN A 218 5.00 -2.83 30.76
C ASN A 218 5.44 -3.06 29.31
N ASP A 219 6.74 -3.16 29.08
CA ASP A 219 7.30 -3.50 27.76
C ASP A 219 7.04 -4.97 27.42
N LEU A 220 6.40 -5.21 26.27
CA LEU A 220 6.03 -6.56 25.82
C LEU A 220 7.11 -7.24 24.98
N TYR A 221 8.15 -6.52 24.55
CA TYR A 221 9.19 -7.08 23.69
C TYR A 221 9.98 -8.25 24.28
N PRO A 222 10.31 -8.29 25.59
CA PRO A 222 11.00 -9.44 26.18
C PRO A 222 10.24 -10.76 25.97
N GLU A 223 8.93 -10.74 26.21
CA GLU A 223 8.07 -11.92 26.05
C GLU A 223 7.84 -12.26 24.57
N ILE A 224 7.67 -11.24 23.72
CA ILE A 224 7.55 -11.43 22.26
C ILE A 224 8.79 -12.13 21.71
N ARG A 225 9.99 -11.72 22.12
CA ARG A 225 11.25 -12.34 21.67
C ARG A 225 11.34 -13.80 22.07
N GLU A 226 10.96 -14.14 23.31
CA GLU A 226 10.95 -15.52 23.79
C GLU A 226 9.97 -16.39 22.99
N ARG A 227 8.71 -15.94 22.87
CA ARG A 227 7.65 -16.69 22.18
C ARG A 227 7.93 -16.83 20.67
N ALA A 228 8.40 -15.77 20.02
CA ALA A 228 8.75 -15.80 18.59
C ALA A 228 9.93 -16.74 18.31
N ALA A 229 10.98 -16.70 19.15
CA ALA A 229 12.13 -17.60 19.00
C ALA A 229 11.73 -19.07 19.20
N LYS A 230 10.89 -19.36 20.21
CA LYS A 230 10.35 -20.70 20.43
C LYS A 230 9.52 -21.19 19.24
N LYS A 231 8.61 -20.36 18.74
CA LYS A 231 7.73 -20.72 17.62
C LYS A 231 8.52 -21.00 16.34
N ASN A 232 9.50 -20.16 15.99
CA ASN A 232 10.39 -20.41 14.84
C ASN A 232 11.22 -21.70 14.98
N ALA A 233 11.53 -22.14 16.20
CA ALA A 233 12.30 -23.35 16.44
C ALA A 233 11.44 -24.64 16.42
N GLU A 234 10.17 -24.54 16.78
CA GLU A 234 9.29 -25.70 17.01
C GLU A 234 8.25 -25.90 15.90
N GLU A 235 7.89 -24.86 15.15
CA GLU A 235 6.75 -24.86 14.24
C GLU A 235 7.06 -24.24 12.87
N LYS A 236 6.43 -24.81 11.82
CA LYS A 236 6.32 -24.13 10.52
C LYS A 236 5.10 -23.22 10.51
N HIS A 237 5.29 -21.96 10.13
CA HIS A 237 4.21 -20.99 9.98
C HIS A 237 4.52 -19.98 8.86
N ASN A 238 3.56 -19.13 8.52
CA ASN A 238 3.70 -18.16 7.43
C ASN A 238 4.46 -16.88 7.84
N ASP A 239 5.06 -16.86 9.04
CA ASP A 239 5.66 -15.62 9.59
C ASP A 239 7.12 -15.73 10.05
N MET A 240 7.81 -16.74 9.53
CA MET A 240 9.15 -17.09 10.00
C MET A 240 10.18 -16.00 9.72
N VAL A 241 10.06 -15.26 8.61
CA VAL A 241 10.98 -14.18 8.21
C VAL A 241 10.91 -13.02 9.19
N ARG A 242 9.70 -12.54 9.53
CA ARG A 242 9.55 -11.47 10.52
C ARG A 242 9.98 -11.89 11.93
N TYR A 243 9.81 -13.15 12.28
CA TYR A 243 10.28 -13.65 13.58
C TYR A 243 11.80 -13.80 13.60
N GLU A 244 12.43 -14.10 12.45
CA GLU A 244 13.89 -14.02 12.32
C GLU A 244 14.38 -12.57 12.46
N TYR A 245 13.62 -11.56 11.99
CA TYR A 245 13.94 -10.16 12.28
C TYR A 245 13.85 -9.81 13.76
N ILE A 246 12.85 -10.31 14.50
CA ILE A 246 12.80 -10.12 15.95
C ILE A 246 14.09 -10.65 16.59
N LYS A 247 14.52 -11.84 16.19
CA LYS A 247 15.73 -12.50 16.70
C LYS A 247 17.03 -11.79 16.31
N THR A 248 17.15 -11.30 15.08
CA THR A 248 18.41 -10.78 14.51
C THR A 248 18.53 -9.26 14.53
N LEU A 249 17.42 -8.56 14.31
CA LEU A 249 17.33 -7.09 14.26
C LEU A 249 16.72 -6.49 15.53
N GLY A 250 16.02 -7.31 16.33
CA GLY A 250 15.47 -6.95 17.64
C GLY A 250 14.02 -6.48 17.62
N TYR A 251 13.40 -6.35 16.44
CA TYR A 251 12.11 -5.70 16.22
C TYR A 251 11.29 -6.43 15.15
N TYR A 252 9.97 -6.30 15.27
CA TYR A 252 9.01 -6.82 14.29
C TYR A 252 8.75 -5.79 13.19
N CYS A 253 8.59 -6.26 11.96
CA CYS A 253 8.29 -5.45 10.78
C CYS A 253 6.78 -5.50 10.46
N THR A 254 6.20 -4.41 9.94
CA THR A 254 4.74 -4.29 9.74
C THR A 254 4.18 -5.24 8.70
N GLU A 255 4.88 -5.44 7.58
CA GLU A 255 4.36 -6.22 6.45
C GLU A 255 4.72 -7.70 6.53
N SER A 256 3.90 -8.57 5.96
CA SER A 256 4.05 -10.02 6.04
C SER A 256 5.41 -10.56 5.59
N SER A 257 5.73 -11.77 6.06
CA SER A 257 6.98 -12.47 5.76
C SER A 257 7.20 -12.73 4.27
N GLU A 258 6.13 -12.92 3.48
CA GLU A 258 6.21 -13.04 2.02
C GLU A 258 6.81 -11.79 1.37
N HIS A 259 6.36 -10.59 1.72
CA HIS A 259 6.90 -9.32 1.21
C HIS A 259 8.32 -9.11 1.74
N ASN A 260 8.51 -9.23 3.05
CA ASN A 260 9.82 -9.01 3.65
C ASN A 260 10.86 -10.02 3.16
N SER A 261 10.49 -11.20 2.66
CA SER A 261 11.45 -12.15 2.09
C SER A 261 12.14 -11.65 0.81
N GLU A 262 11.50 -10.75 0.04
CA GLU A 262 12.03 -10.24 -1.24
C GLU A 262 12.63 -8.82 -1.15
N TYR A 263 12.47 -8.10 -0.03
CA TYR A 263 12.93 -6.70 0.14
C TYR A 263 14.36 -6.55 0.67
N ASN A 264 15.10 -7.65 0.74
CA ASN A 264 16.46 -7.70 1.25
C ASN A 264 17.25 -8.82 0.56
N SER A 265 18.54 -8.89 0.86
CA SER A 265 19.46 -9.86 0.28
C SER A 265 19.62 -11.15 1.08
N PHE A 266 18.78 -11.41 2.09
CA PHE A 266 19.01 -12.45 3.11
C PHE A 266 18.31 -13.78 2.83
N PHE A 267 17.08 -13.78 2.28
CA PHE A 267 16.25 -14.99 2.28
C PHE A 267 16.09 -15.68 0.93
N ILE A 268 15.83 -14.93 -0.14
CA ILE A 268 15.73 -15.49 -1.49
C ILE A 268 17.12 -15.40 -2.12
N LYS A 269 17.84 -16.53 -2.12
CA LYS A 269 19.22 -16.60 -2.64
C LYS A 269 19.44 -17.84 -3.49
N SER A 270 20.01 -17.68 -4.68
CA SER A 270 20.40 -18.80 -5.54
C SER A 270 21.44 -19.72 -4.88
N LYS A 271 22.34 -19.17 -4.07
CA LYS A 271 23.38 -19.92 -3.35
C LYS A 271 22.84 -20.74 -2.17
N TYR A 272 21.71 -20.35 -1.59
CA TYR A 272 21.09 -20.99 -0.41
C TYR A 272 19.61 -21.29 -0.70
N PRO A 273 19.31 -22.12 -1.72
CA PRO A 273 17.94 -22.36 -2.15
C PRO A 273 17.07 -23.04 -1.08
N GLU A 274 17.68 -23.75 -0.13
CA GLU A 274 17.02 -24.37 1.02
C GLU A 274 16.28 -23.38 1.92
N MET A 275 16.71 -22.11 1.92
CA MET A 275 16.07 -21.06 2.73
C MET A 275 14.61 -20.81 2.34
N ILE A 276 14.23 -21.10 1.10
CA ILE A 276 12.83 -21.00 0.64
C ILE A 276 11.95 -21.93 1.45
N GLU A 277 12.37 -23.18 1.60
CA GLU A 277 11.65 -24.15 2.42
C GLU A 277 11.81 -23.80 3.91
N GLU A 278 13.03 -23.49 4.37
CA GLU A 278 13.35 -23.17 5.77
C GLU A 278 12.50 -22.03 6.35
N TYR A 279 12.22 -20.99 5.58
CA TYR A 279 11.42 -19.84 6.01
C TYR A 279 10.00 -19.83 5.45
N ASN A 280 9.57 -20.93 4.80
CA ASN A 280 8.23 -21.08 4.23
C ASN A 280 7.86 -19.91 3.28
N ILE A 281 8.76 -19.62 2.33
CA ILE A 281 8.66 -18.46 1.45
C ILE A 281 7.82 -18.80 0.22
N PRO A 282 6.66 -18.15 0.02
CA PRO A 282 5.75 -18.49 -1.07
C PRO A 282 6.16 -17.75 -2.36
N LEU A 283 7.13 -18.28 -3.11
CA LEU A 283 7.47 -17.74 -4.44
C LEU A 283 6.24 -17.73 -5.37
N ASP A 284 6.14 -16.72 -6.23
CA ASP A 284 5.01 -16.52 -7.17
C ASP A 284 3.63 -16.40 -6.49
N GLU A 285 3.57 -15.90 -5.26
CA GLU A 285 2.33 -15.78 -4.50
C GLU A 285 1.34 -14.79 -5.11
N TYR A 286 1.79 -13.62 -5.53
CA TYR A 286 0.88 -12.61 -6.07
C TYR A 286 0.19 -13.04 -7.38
N PRO A 287 0.87 -13.65 -8.37
CA PRO A 287 0.20 -14.28 -9.51
C PRO A 287 -0.85 -15.31 -9.12
N ARG A 288 -0.56 -16.18 -8.12
CA ARG A 288 -1.55 -17.16 -7.62
C ARG A 288 -2.78 -16.47 -7.03
N ARG A 289 -2.59 -15.39 -6.26
CA ARG A 289 -3.68 -14.59 -5.71
C ARG A 289 -4.55 -13.97 -6.80
N CYS A 290 -3.94 -13.38 -7.83
CA CYS A 290 -4.67 -12.79 -8.95
C CYS A 290 -5.53 -13.84 -9.67
N ILE A 291 -4.95 -15.00 -10.01
CA ILE A 291 -5.69 -16.09 -10.68
C ILE A 291 -6.88 -16.54 -9.82
N LYS A 292 -6.66 -16.75 -8.51
CA LYS A 292 -7.70 -17.16 -7.58
C LYS A 292 -8.82 -16.11 -7.49
N GLN A 293 -8.48 -14.84 -7.31
CA GLN A 293 -9.46 -13.75 -7.22
C GLN A 293 -10.29 -13.62 -8.50
N ILE A 294 -9.67 -13.72 -9.67
CA ILE A 294 -10.38 -13.67 -10.96
C ILE A 294 -11.35 -14.85 -11.09
N ALA A 295 -10.91 -16.05 -10.73
CA ALA A 295 -11.75 -17.26 -10.80
C ALA A 295 -12.94 -17.22 -9.82
N GLU A 296 -12.74 -16.61 -8.64
CA GLU A 296 -13.75 -16.56 -7.58
C GLU A 296 -14.70 -15.35 -7.70
N TRP A 297 -14.34 -14.32 -8.49
CA TRP A 297 -15.07 -13.05 -8.58
C TRP A 297 -16.57 -13.21 -8.87
N GLU A 298 -16.93 -14.01 -9.88
CA GLU A 298 -18.35 -14.20 -10.23
C GLU A 298 -19.14 -14.86 -9.11
N SER A 299 -18.54 -15.81 -8.39
CA SER A 299 -19.16 -16.45 -7.23
C SER A 299 -19.28 -15.48 -6.05
N GLU A 300 -18.24 -14.68 -5.81
CA GLU A 300 -18.24 -13.67 -4.75
C GLU A 300 -19.28 -12.58 -5.03
N LYS A 301 -19.31 -12.04 -6.25
CA LYS A 301 -20.33 -11.10 -6.73
C LYS A 301 -21.73 -11.66 -6.59
N ALA A 302 -21.96 -12.90 -7.04
CA ALA A 302 -23.24 -13.56 -6.87
C ALA A 302 -23.62 -13.73 -5.39
N SER A 303 -22.67 -14.05 -4.51
CA SER A 303 -22.88 -14.14 -3.07
C SER A 303 -23.20 -12.79 -2.45
N ILE A 304 -22.52 -11.72 -2.86
CA ILE A 304 -22.77 -10.35 -2.38
C ILE A 304 -24.20 -9.96 -2.78
N LEU A 305 -24.57 -10.16 -4.04
CA LEU A 305 -25.88 -9.80 -4.57
C LEU A 305 -27.02 -10.72 -4.10
N LYS A 306 -26.69 -11.87 -3.50
CA LYS A 306 -27.67 -12.89 -3.12
C LYS A 306 -28.72 -12.34 -2.16
N ASP A 307 -29.98 -12.64 -2.46
CA ASP A 307 -31.17 -12.25 -1.70
C ASP A 307 -31.42 -10.73 -1.58
N GLY A 308 -30.65 -9.87 -2.26
CA GLY A 308 -30.79 -8.42 -2.21
C GLY A 308 -30.51 -7.79 -0.84
N LYS A 309 -30.04 -8.59 0.12
CA LYS A 309 -29.73 -8.19 1.51
C LYS A 309 -28.26 -7.82 1.65
N ILE A 310 -27.74 -7.02 0.72
CA ILE A 310 -26.40 -6.46 0.91
C ILE A 310 -26.46 -5.56 2.14
N THR A 311 -25.68 -5.93 3.16
CA THR A 311 -25.46 -5.14 4.37
C THR A 311 -24.02 -4.66 4.39
N HIS A 312 -23.75 -3.70 5.27
CA HIS A 312 -22.42 -3.20 5.51
C HIS A 312 -22.31 -2.77 6.97
N GLU A 313 -21.23 -3.16 7.62
CA GLU A 313 -20.85 -2.64 8.93
C GLU A 313 -19.58 -1.83 8.74
N ARG A 314 -19.48 -0.70 9.44
CA ARG A 314 -18.31 0.18 9.31
C ARG A 314 -17.06 -0.62 9.67
N SER A 315 -16.18 -0.76 8.70
CA SER A 315 -14.92 -1.47 8.83
C SER A 315 -13.87 -0.59 9.50
N LEU A 316 -12.61 -1.03 9.43
CA LEU A 316 -11.47 -0.31 9.95
C LEU A 316 -10.76 0.54 8.88
N GLU A 317 -11.29 0.65 7.66
CA GLU A 317 -10.66 1.44 6.59
C GLU A 317 -10.42 2.90 6.99
N TYR A 318 -9.14 3.32 7.02
CA TYR A 318 -8.75 4.66 7.48
C TYR A 318 -9.46 5.81 6.76
N ALA A 319 -9.72 5.68 5.46
CA ALA A 319 -10.32 6.76 4.66
C ALA A 319 -11.60 7.35 5.29
N SER A 320 -12.52 6.51 5.77
CA SER A 320 -13.77 7.01 6.36
C SER A 320 -13.53 7.78 7.67
N TYR A 321 -12.61 7.29 8.52
CA TYR A 321 -12.24 7.95 9.78
C TYR A 321 -11.47 9.24 9.55
N ILE A 322 -10.60 9.30 8.53
CA ILE A 322 -9.90 10.52 8.13
C ILE A 322 -10.91 11.57 7.68
N MET A 323 -11.82 11.22 6.76
CA MET A 323 -12.85 12.13 6.28
C MET A 323 -13.75 12.62 7.43
N GLU A 324 -14.18 11.73 8.32
CA GLU A 324 -14.98 12.08 9.49
C GLU A 324 -14.23 13.02 10.43
N ALA A 325 -12.96 12.75 10.73
CA ALA A 325 -12.13 13.59 11.59
C ALA A 325 -11.96 15.00 11.01
N VAL A 326 -11.73 15.11 9.70
CA VAL A 326 -11.65 16.39 8.99
C VAL A 326 -12.98 17.15 9.05
N VAL A 327 -14.12 16.48 8.83
CA VAL A 327 -15.43 17.13 8.82
C VAL A 327 -15.90 17.53 10.22
N THR A 328 -15.65 16.69 11.22
CA THR A 328 -16.18 16.86 12.58
C THR A 328 -15.22 17.54 13.54
N ASN A 329 -13.96 17.71 13.13
CA ASN A 329 -12.87 18.17 13.98
C ASN A 329 -12.69 17.32 15.26
N LYS A 330 -13.03 16.03 15.20
CA LYS A 330 -12.77 15.05 16.25
C LYS A 330 -11.46 14.32 15.91
N PRO A 331 -10.39 14.49 16.71
CA PRO A 331 -9.10 13.93 16.37
C PRO A 331 -9.11 12.41 16.20
N TYR A 332 -8.40 11.91 15.19
CA TYR A 332 -8.18 10.48 14.95
C TYR A 332 -6.69 10.22 14.65
N LYS A 333 -6.14 9.12 15.17
CA LYS A 333 -4.74 8.71 14.95
C LYS A 333 -4.69 7.65 13.86
N ILE A 334 -3.81 7.84 12.88
CA ILE A 334 -3.53 6.86 11.80
C ILE A 334 -2.03 6.58 11.70
N GLY A 335 -1.66 5.48 11.04
CA GLY A 335 -0.37 5.36 10.37
C GLY A 335 -0.47 5.97 8.97
N GLY A 336 0.35 6.98 8.67
CA GLY A 336 0.30 7.71 7.40
C GLY A 336 1.65 7.74 6.70
N ASN A 337 1.62 7.60 5.38
CA ASN A 337 2.78 7.78 4.52
C ASN A 337 2.89 9.24 4.08
N VAL A 338 3.98 9.90 4.48
CA VAL A 338 4.19 11.34 4.32
C VAL A 338 5.66 11.66 4.06
N LEU A 339 5.94 12.83 3.49
CA LEU A 339 7.30 13.30 3.24
C LEU A 339 8.04 13.51 4.57
N ASN A 340 9.27 13.02 4.67
CA ASN A 340 10.08 13.12 5.87
C ASN A 340 10.62 14.53 6.11
N THR A 341 9.81 15.41 6.66
CA THR A 341 10.21 16.80 6.99
C THR A 341 10.99 16.91 8.32
N GLY A 342 11.82 15.90 8.61
CA GLY A 342 12.49 15.72 9.91
C GLY A 342 11.65 14.92 10.91
N LEU A 343 10.77 14.02 10.44
CA LEU A 343 9.91 13.17 11.27
C LEU A 343 10.68 11.98 11.83
N ILE A 344 11.55 11.40 10.99
CA ILE A 344 12.51 10.36 11.37
C ILE A 344 13.93 10.92 11.15
N ASP A 345 14.66 11.14 12.23
CA ASP A 345 15.88 11.96 12.27
C ASP A 345 17.02 11.45 11.38
N ASN A 346 17.07 10.13 11.17
CA ASN A 346 18.15 9.44 10.47
C ASN A 346 17.73 8.82 9.14
N LEU A 347 16.63 9.31 8.56
CA LEU A 347 16.25 9.04 7.18
C LEU A 347 16.29 10.35 6.35
N PRO A 348 16.49 10.28 5.01
CA PRO A 348 16.57 11.45 4.14
C PRO A 348 15.28 12.27 4.15
N ALA A 349 15.40 13.57 3.91
CA ALA A 349 14.24 14.47 3.89
C ALA A 349 13.29 14.20 2.72
N ASP A 350 13.83 13.71 1.59
CA ASP A 350 13.07 13.40 0.39
C ASP A 350 12.33 12.06 0.45
N ALA A 351 12.53 11.27 1.51
CA ALA A 351 11.90 9.97 1.66
C ALA A 351 10.42 10.11 2.06
N CYS A 352 9.57 9.25 1.51
CA CYS A 352 8.22 9.06 2.01
C CYS A 352 8.26 8.03 3.14
N VAL A 353 8.07 8.50 4.38
CA VAL A 353 8.12 7.69 5.60
C VAL A 353 6.71 7.34 6.07
N GLU A 354 6.58 6.23 6.80
CA GLU A 354 5.34 5.82 7.46
C GLU A 354 5.47 6.12 8.95
N VAL A 355 4.65 7.04 9.46
CA VAL A 355 4.69 7.50 10.86
C VAL A 355 3.27 7.71 11.41
N PRO A 356 3.10 7.82 12.74
CA PRO A 356 1.83 8.24 13.31
C PRO A 356 1.45 9.64 12.81
N CYS A 357 0.19 9.83 12.46
CA CYS A 357 -0.37 11.12 12.11
C CYS A 357 -1.65 11.36 12.93
N LEU A 358 -1.85 12.60 13.38
CA LEU A 358 -3.11 13.07 13.94
C LEU A 358 -3.92 13.73 12.83
N VAL A 359 -5.20 13.41 12.77
CA VAL A 359 -6.14 13.96 11.79
C VAL A 359 -7.25 14.70 12.51
N ASP A 360 -7.50 15.94 12.12
CA ASP A 360 -8.63 16.76 12.60
C ASP A 360 -9.07 17.74 11.50
N GLY A 361 -9.81 18.80 11.85
CA GLY A 361 -10.31 19.79 10.88
C GLY A 361 -9.22 20.57 10.13
N SER A 362 -7.95 20.49 10.56
CA SER A 362 -6.81 21.05 9.84
C SER A 362 -6.24 20.12 8.77
N GLY A 363 -6.66 18.86 8.75
CA GLY A 363 -6.13 17.82 7.86
C GLY A 363 -5.23 16.84 8.59
N VAL A 364 -4.23 16.31 7.87
CA VAL A 364 -3.28 15.31 8.39
C VAL A 364 -2.04 16.02 8.93
N THR A 365 -1.76 15.85 10.22
CA THR A 365 -0.56 16.36 10.90
C THR A 365 0.35 15.19 11.31
N PRO A 366 1.48 14.99 10.62
CA PRO A 366 2.45 13.97 10.99
C PRO A 366 3.12 14.22 12.35
N CYS A 367 3.45 13.14 13.07
CA CYS A 367 4.12 13.22 14.35
C CYS A 367 5.62 12.91 14.22
N HIS A 368 6.45 13.68 14.93
CA HIS A 368 7.87 13.37 15.09
C HIS A 368 8.04 12.05 15.86
N VAL A 369 8.91 11.17 15.35
CA VAL A 369 9.23 9.88 15.97
C VAL A 369 10.63 9.89 16.57
N GLY A 370 11.55 10.66 15.98
CA GLY A 370 12.96 10.68 16.36
C GLY A 370 13.80 9.67 15.58
N ARG A 371 14.90 9.23 16.18
CA ARG A 371 15.88 8.39 15.51
C ARG A 371 15.50 6.90 15.58
N LEU A 372 15.45 6.22 14.43
CA LEU A 372 15.33 4.75 14.39
C LEU A 372 16.64 4.08 14.88
N PRO A 373 16.57 2.87 15.48
CA PRO A 373 17.75 2.04 15.68
C PRO A 373 18.57 1.89 14.39
N VAL A 374 19.90 1.94 14.50
CA VAL A 374 20.81 2.11 13.35
C VAL A 374 20.62 1.04 12.29
N GLN A 375 20.48 -0.23 12.70
CA GLN A 375 20.28 -1.36 11.79
C GLN A 375 18.93 -1.30 11.05
N LEU A 376 17.89 -0.76 11.69
CA LEU A 376 16.56 -0.60 11.08
C LEU A 376 16.58 0.56 10.08
N ALA A 377 17.19 1.68 10.45
CA ALA A 377 17.42 2.79 9.53
C ALA A 377 18.25 2.35 8.33
N ALA A 378 19.27 1.52 8.53
CA ALA A 378 20.07 0.97 7.44
C ALA A 378 19.22 0.10 6.49
N MET A 379 18.35 -0.77 7.02
CA MET A 379 17.41 -1.56 6.23
C MET A 379 16.40 -0.69 5.46
N ASN A 380 15.87 0.36 6.08
CA ASN A 380 15.02 1.31 5.38
C ASN A 380 15.79 2.02 4.27
N MET A 381 17.03 2.46 4.53
CA MET A 381 17.88 3.14 3.56
C MET A 381 18.18 2.31 2.31
N THR A 382 18.39 1.00 2.46
CA THR A 382 18.61 0.13 1.30
C THR A 382 17.41 0.08 0.36
N ASN A 383 16.21 0.42 0.85
CA ASN A 383 14.98 0.47 0.06
C ASN A 383 14.55 1.90 -0.30
N ILE A 384 14.91 2.92 0.49
CA ILE A 384 14.69 4.33 0.14
C ILE A 384 15.52 4.73 -1.09
N ASN A 385 16.76 4.24 -1.21
CA ASN A 385 17.63 4.55 -2.34
C ASN A 385 17.00 4.19 -3.71
N PRO A 386 16.54 2.94 -3.94
CA PRO A 386 15.87 2.61 -5.20
C PRO A 386 14.54 3.36 -5.38
N GLN A 387 13.79 3.65 -4.30
CA GLN A 387 12.56 4.46 -4.39
C GLN A 387 12.84 5.87 -4.93
N LEU A 388 13.85 6.56 -4.38
CA LEU A 388 14.23 7.91 -4.80
C LEU A 388 14.72 7.93 -6.25
N LEU A 389 15.55 6.95 -6.65
CA LEU A 389 16.03 6.81 -8.02
C LEU A 389 14.88 6.50 -9.00
N THR A 390 13.86 5.75 -8.57
CA THR A 390 12.69 5.47 -9.40
C THR A 390 11.83 6.72 -9.61
N ILE A 391 11.64 7.53 -8.55
CA ILE A 391 10.98 8.83 -8.69
C ILE A 391 11.79 9.75 -9.62
N GLU A 392 13.12 9.75 -9.48
CA GLU A 392 14.00 10.55 -10.36
C GLU A 392 13.89 10.11 -11.82
N ALA A 393 13.85 8.79 -12.09
CA ALA A 393 13.59 8.25 -13.42
C ALA A 393 12.25 8.74 -13.98
N ALA A 394 11.17 8.72 -13.19
CA ALA A 394 9.86 9.19 -13.61
C ALA A 394 9.83 10.70 -13.95
N VAL A 395 10.56 11.52 -13.19
CA VAL A 395 10.61 12.98 -13.37
C VAL A 395 11.48 13.37 -14.56
N THR A 396 12.68 12.79 -14.65
CA THR A 396 13.67 13.13 -15.67
C THR A 396 13.43 12.42 -17.00
N LYS A 397 12.66 11.33 -16.98
CA LYS A 397 12.50 10.37 -18.08
C LYS A 397 13.84 9.78 -18.53
N ASP A 398 14.83 9.77 -17.65
CA ASP A 398 16.14 9.18 -17.94
C ASP A 398 16.17 7.71 -17.48
N ARG A 399 16.25 6.82 -18.47
CA ARG A 399 16.39 5.38 -18.31
C ARG A 399 17.61 4.98 -17.46
N SER A 400 18.64 5.82 -17.39
CA SER A 400 19.83 5.56 -16.58
C SER A 400 19.50 5.43 -15.09
N HIS A 401 18.52 6.19 -14.59
CA HIS A 401 18.05 6.12 -13.21
C HIS A 401 17.28 4.82 -12.91
N ILE A 402 16.61 4.22 -13.91
CA ILE A 402 15.97 2.91 -13.75
C ILE A 402 17.03 1.84 -13.47
N TYR A 403 18.12 1.85 -14.25
CA TYR A 403 19.21 0.92 -14.03
C TYR A 403 19.86 1.12 -12.66
N GLN A 404 20.07 2.37 -12.25
CA GLN A 404 20.62 2.67 -10.93
C GLN A 404 19.69 2.20 -9.82
N ALA A 405 18.37 2.40 -9.95
CA ALA A 405 17.39 1.90 -8.99
C ALA A 405 17.47 0.37 -8.88
N ALA A 406 17.48 -0.34 -10.01
CA ALA A 406 17.61 -1.81 -10.03
C ALA A 406 18.95 -2.31 -9.48
N MET A 407 20.05 -1.57 -9.69
CA MET A 407 21.36 -1.90 -9.11
C MET A 407 21.38 -1.72 -7.58
N MET A 408 20.67 -0.72 -7.06
CA MET A 408 20.60 -0.42 -5.63
C MET A 408 19.52 -1.21 -4.90
N ASP A 409 18.60 -1.85 -5.63
CA ASP A 409 17.65 -2.80 -5.06
C ASP A 409 18.39 -3.97 -4.40
N PRO A 410 18.16 -4.26 -3.10
CA PRO A 410 18.96 -5.22 -2.35
C PRO A 410 18.95 -6.63 -2.92
N HIS A 411 17.80 -7.11 -3.40
CA HIS A 411 17.67 -8.46 -3.92
C HIS A 411 18.23 -8.57 -5.33
N THR A 412 17.87 -7.63 -6.21
CA THR A 412 18.38 -7.57 -7.59
C THR A 412 19.91 -7.47 -7.60
N GLY A 413 20.49 -6.53 -6.85
CA GLY A 413 21.94 -6.34 -6.78
C GLY A 413 22.69 -7.49 -6.11
N ALA A 414 22.02 -8.32 -5.30
CA ALA A 414 22.61 -9.50 -4.69
C ALA A 414 22.67 -10.71 -5.64
N GLU A 415 21.71 -10.83 -6.57
CA GLU A 415 21.61 -12.00 -7.46
C GLU A 415 22.18 -11.74 -8.87
N LEU A 416 22.15 -10.50 -9.36
CA LEU A 416 22.50 -10.17 -10.75
C LEU A 416 23.73 -9.25 -10.85
N ASN A 417 24.51 -9.41 -11.92
CA ASN A 417 25.57 -8.47 -12.29
C ASN A 417 25.00 -7.27 -13.08
N ILE A 418 25.79 -6.20 -13.22
CA ILE A 418 25.38 -4.95 -13.91
C ILE A 418 24.85 -5.19 -15.33
N THR A 419 25.48 -6.09 -16.10
CA THR A 419 25.08 -6.36 -17.48
C THR A 419 23.71 -7.01 -17.55
N ASP A 420 23.46 -7.98 -16.67
CA ASP A 420 22.18 -8.70 -16.63
C ASP A 420 21.07 -7.83 -16.06
N ILE A 421 21.36 -6.96 -15.07
CA ILE A 421 20.41 -5.96 -14.56
C ILE A 421 19.93 -5.04 -15.69
N LYS A 422 20.85 -4.51 -16.49
CA LYS A 422 20.49 -3.62 -17.61
C LYS A 422 19.64 -4.35 -18.65
N LYS A 423 20.05 -5.56 -19.07
CA LYS A 423 19.27 -6.37 -20.01
C LYS A 423 17.86 -6.69 -19.50
N MET A 424 17.75 -7.07 -18.23
CA MET A 424 16.45 -7.32 -17.60
C MET A 424 15.58 -6.08 -17.59
N CYS A 425 16.13 -4.92 -17.22
CA CYS A 425 15.40 -3.65 -17.27
C CYS A 425 14.96 -3.31 -18.70
N ASP A 426 15.83 -3.54 -19.69
CA ASP A 426 15.52 -3.27 -21.09
C ASP A 426 14.38 -4.14 -21.60
N GLU A 427 14.41 -5.44 -21.31
CA GLU A 427 13.37 -6.39 -21.67
C GLU A 427 12.05 -6.08 -20.96
N LEU A 428 12.09 -5.67 -19.68
CA LEU A 428 10.92 -5.22 -18.93
C LEU A 428 10.29 -3.97 -19.57
N ILE A 429 11.09 -2.97 -19.92
CA ILE A 429 10.61 -1.73 -20.56
C ILE A 429 9.96 -2.05 -21.91
N GLU A 430 10.62 -2.87 -22.74
CA GLU A 430 10.09 -3.28 -24.05
C GLU A 430 8.77 -4.05 -23.90
N ALA A 431 8.71 -5.03 -22.99
CA ALA A 431 7.53 -5.86 -22.79
C ALA A 431 6.33 -5.11 -22.20
N HIS A 432 6.58 -4.10 -21.35
CA HIS A 432 5.52 -3.22 -20.84
C HIS A 432 4.98 -2.25 -21.90
N GLY A 433 5.67 -2.07 -23.04
CA GLY A 433 5.15 -1.35 -24.19
C GLY A 433 4.65 0.05 -23.85
N ASP A 434 3.41 0.35 -24.22
CA ASP A 434 2.80 1.68 -24.05
C ASP A 434 2.72 2.14 -22.59
N TYR A 435 2.72 1.23 -21.62
CA TYR A 435 2.75 1.59 -20.20
C TYR A 435 4.08 2.22 -19.77
N MET A 436 5.15 1.98 -20.53
CA MET A 436 6.51 2.50 -20.28
C MET A 436 7.01 3.36 -21.45
N LYS A 437 6.10 3.93 -22.25
CA LYS A 437 6.43 4.71 -23.46
C LYS A 437 7.41 5.87 -23.26
N ASP A 438 7.49 6.41 -22.05
CA ASP A 438 8.43 7.49 -21.69
C ASP A 438 9.89 7.01 -21.62
N PHE A 439 10.13 5.69 -21.67
CA PHE A 439 11.44 5.06 -21.51
C PHE A 439 11.86 4.15 -22.68
N GLN A 440 11.04 4.08 -23.73
CA GLN A 440 11.29 3.26 -24.92
C GLN A 440 12.52 3.72 -25.71
#